data_AF-A0A2S4VF07-F1
#
_entry.id   AF-A0A2S4VF07-F1
#
_cell.length_a   1.000
_cell.length_b   1.000
_cell.length_c   1.000
_cell.angle_alpha   90.00
_cell.angle_beta   90.00
_cell.angle_gamma   90.00
#
_symmetry.space_group_name_H-M   'P 1'
#
loop_
_entity.id
_entity.type
_entity.pdbx_description
1 polymer ?
#
loop_
_entity_poly.entity_id
_entity_poly.type
_entity_poly.pdbx_seq_one_letter_code
_entity_poly.pdbx_strand_id
1 'polypeptide(L)'
;MGLGPQPFQDKPCYMTGQFKVPDEVHINPHVTCLEGYQSFHNIPDVLFDRTQYSINDYQREPKFSPVSFAIEFFTPKKRNAKITRVLLNLMTVYDATNAALRSYGNERMDDVKKIKGPAAYLAFQYAISTGDLQDAAKQLKRVLDNCVNCKSGEREAVKKIARQHDVKLPESDDSNGGSAIP
;
A
#
# COMPACT_ATOMS: atom_id res chain seq x y z
N MET A 1 15.78 35.15 4.54
CA MET A 1 16.03 34.67 3.17
C MET A 1 14.91 33.73 2.82
N GLY A 2 13.95 34.21 2.02
CA GLY A 2 12.73 33.45 1.70
C GLY A 2 13.05 32.33 0.73
N LEU A 3 12.59 31.12 1.06
CA LEU A 3 12.54 30.01 0.12
C LEU A 3 11.44 30.36 -0.89
N GLY A 4 11.85 30.88 -2.05
CA GLY A 4 10.96 30.99 -3.20
C GLY A 4 10.44 29.60 -3.62
N PRO A 5 9.36 29.54 -4.40
CA PRO A 5 8.85 28.27 -4.92
C PRO A 5 9.99 27.55 -5.65
N GLN A 6 10.28 26.33 -5.21
CA GLN A 6 11.20 25.45 -5.94
C GLN A 6 10.65 25.27 -7.36
N PRO A 7 11.49 25.34 -8.41
CA PRO A 7 11.04 25.09 -9.77
C PRO A 7 10.34 23.73 -9.80
N PHE A 8 9.08 23.72 -10.26
CA PHE A 8 8.30 22.50 -10.45
C PHE A 8 9.13 21.53 -11.29
N GLN A 9 9.73 20.50 -10.68
CA GLN A 9 9.87 19.25 -11.41
C GLN A 9 8.45 18.84 -11.77
N ASP A 10 8.17 18.62 -13.05
CA ASP A 10 6.83 18.34 -13.54
C ASP A 10 6.17 17.31 -12.63
N LYS A 11 5.21 17.80 -11.86
CA LYS A 11 4.53 17.03 -10.85
C LYS A 11 3.85 15.85 -11.56
N PRO A 12 4.02 14.61 -11.08
CA PRO A 12 3.39 13.46 -11.72
C PRO A 12 1.89 13.69 -11.91
N CYS A 13 1.34 13.25 -13.04
CA CYS A 13 -0.04 13.55 -13.43
C CYS A 13 -1.09 13.15 -12.38
N TYR A 14 -0.79 12.16 -11.54
CA TYR A 14 -1.69 11.62 -10.53
C TYR A 14 -1.66 12.42 -9.22
N MET A 15 -0.63 13.22 -8.99
CA MET A 15 -0.56 14.11 -7.85
C MET A 15 -1.31 15.39 -8.19
N THR A 16 -2.61 15.45 -7.93
CA THR A 16 -3.48 16.58 -8.24
C THR A 16 -3.67 17.55 -7.06
N GLY A 17 -3.36 17.15 -5.82
CA GLY A 17 -3.50 17.99 -4.61
C GLY A 17 -2.33 18.95 -4.37
N GLN A 18 -2.49 19.97 -3.51
CA GLN A 18 -1.51 21.07 -3.39
C GLN A 18 -0.40 20.86 -2.34
N PHE A 19 -0.46 19.81 -1.53
CA PHE A 19 0.46 19.58 -0.43
C PHE A 19 1.70 18.80 -0.86
N LYS A 20 2.84 19.13 -0.25
CA LYS A 20 4.07 18.35 -0.40
C LYS A 20 3.86 16.95 0.21
N VAL A 21 4.24 15.93 -0.55
CA VAL A 21 4.24 14.54 -0.08
C VAL A 21 5.52 14.29 0.73
N PRO A 22 5.48 13.48 1.82
CA PRO A 22 6.68 13.12 2.59
C PRO A 22 7.78 12.50 1.72
N ASP A 23 9.05 12.75 2.07
CA ASP A 23 10.21 12.32 1.27
C ASP A 23 10.34 10.78 1.22
N GLU A 24 9.76 10.06 2.19
CA GLU A 24 9.72 8.58 2.19
C GLU A 24 8.73 7.98 1.17
N VAL A 25 7.89 8.79 0.51
CA VAL A 25 6.94 8.29 -0.47
C VAL A 25 7.59 8.16 -1.83
N HIS A 26 7.55 6.94 -2.39
CA HIS A 26 8.08 6.68 -3.71
C HIS A 26 7.18 7.28 -4.79
N ILE A 27 7.75 8.19 -5.58
CA ILE A 27 7.11 8.82 -6.73
C ILE A 27 7.70 8.21 -7.99
N ASN A 28 6.85 7.64 -8.86
CA ASN A 28 7.27 7.06 -10.13
C ASN A 28 6.76 7.95 -11.29
N PRO A 29 7.65 8.68 -11.99
CA PRO A 29 7.24 9.58 -13.07
C PRO A 29 6.75 8.85 -14.33
N HIS A 30 6.93 7.52 -14.43
CA HIS A 30 6.51 6.72 -15.59
C HIS A 30 5.08 6.17 -15.47
N VAL A 31 4.37 6.48 -14.38
CA VAL A 31 2.96 6.13 -14.23
C VAL A 31 2.11 7.04 -15.12
N THR A 32 1.24 6.43 -15.91
CA THR A 32 0.31 7.15 -16.80
C THR A 32 -1.01 7.37 -16.10
N CYS A 33 -1.60 8.55 -16.26
CA CYS A 33 -2.96 8.83 -15.80
C CYS A 33 -3.97 8.53 -16.89
N LEU A 34 -5.08 7.92 -16.49
CA LEU A 34 -6.19 7.62 -17.37
C LEU A 34 -7.33 8.61 -17.13
N GLU A 35 -8.01 8.95 -18.21
CA GLU A 35 -9.25 9.72 -18.15
C GLU A 35 -10.44 8.81 -17.76
N GLY A 36 -11.48 9.41 -17.18
CA GLY A 36 -12.72 8.72 -16.86
C GLY A 36 -12.83 8.32 -15.40
N TYR A 37 -12.80 7.00 -15.12
CA TYR A 37 -13.09 6.47 -13.78
C TYR A 37 -12.09 6.99 -12.74
N GLN A 38 -12.60 7.36 -11.56
CA GLN A 38 -11.80 7.84 -10.44
C GLN A 38 -12.18 7.07 -9.19
N SER A 39 -11.29 6.17 -8.74
CA SER A 39 -11.45 5.45 -7.46
C SER A 39 -11.51 6.39 -6.27
N PHE A 40 -10.83 7.53 -6.37
CA PHE A 40 -10.86 8.60 -5.37
C PHE A 40 -11.18 9.91 -6.07
N HIS A 41 -12.14 10.66 -5.53
CA HIS A 41 -12.60 11.90 -6.16
C HIS A 41 -11.45 12.89 -6.38
N ASN A 42 -11.33 13.37 -7.63
CA ASN A 42 -10.29 14.28 -8.15
C ASN A 42 -8.88 13.69 -8.27
N ILE A 43 -8.74 12.37 -8.12
CA ILE A 43 -7.49 11.66 -8.41
C ILE A 43 -7.73 10.82 -9.66
N PRO A 44 -6.98 11.05 -10.76
CA PRO A 44 -7.11 10.23 -11.95
C PRO A 44 -6.69 8.79 -11.64
N ASP A 45 -7.30 7.84 -12.33
CA ASP A 45 -6.85 6.46 -12.27
C ASP A 45 -5.45 6.33 -12.90
N VAL A 46 -4.68 5.35 -12.43
CA VAL A 46 -3.27 5.20 -12.79
C VAL A 46 -2.99 3.86 -13.45
N LEU A 47 -2.10 3.89 -14.44
CA LEU A 47 -1.67 2.75 -15.24
C LEU A 47 -0.15 2.65 -15.24
N PHE A 48 0.37 1.45 -14.99
CA PHE A 48 1.78 1.13 -15.15
C PHE A 48 1.94 -0.29 -15.69
N ASP A 49 2.68 -0.47 -16.80
CA ASP A 49 2.95 -1.79 -17.40
C ASP A 49 1.69 -2.69 -17.57
N ARG A 50 0.58 -2.09 -18.04
CA ARG A 50 -0.75 -2.73 -18.21
C ARG A 50 -1.49 -3.07 -16.90
N THR A 51 -0.98 -2.66 -15.75
CA THR A 51 -1.65 -2.76 -14.46
C THR A 51 -2.33 -1.43 -14.14
N GLN A 52 -3.65 -1.47 -13.98
CA GLN A 52 -4.47 -0.30 -13.67
C GLN A 52 -4.98 -0.38 -12.23
N TYR A 53 -4.95 0.74 -11.48
CA TYR A 53 -5.38 0.74 -10.07
C TYR A 53 -6.86 0.41 -9.94
N SER A 54 -7.76 1.05 -10.68
CA SER A 54 -9.20 0.84 -10.54
C SER A 54 -9.67 -0.60 -10.82
N ILE A 55 -8.92 -1.40 -11.57
CA ILE A 55 -9.21 -2.83 -11.76
C ILE A 55 -8.91 -3.62 -10.48
N ASN A 56 -7.94 -3.17 -9.70
CA ASN A 56 -7.43 -3.81 -8.48
C ASN A 56 -7.78 -2.98 -7.23
N ASP A 57 -8.80 -2.13 -7.29
CA ASP A 57 -9.19 -1.25 -6.20
C ASP A 57 -9.97 -2.01 -5.12
N TYR A 58 -9.47 -1.99 -3.89
CA TYR A 58 -10.09 -2.65 -2.74
C TYR A 58 -11.52 -2.15 -2.47
N GLN A 59 -11.85 -0.91 -2.88
CA GLN A 59 -13.18 -0.32 -2.68
C GLN A 59 -14.27 -1.02 -3.50
N ARG A 60 -13.90 -1.76 -4.55
CA ARG A 60 -14.84 -2.50 -5.40
C ARG A 60 -15.41 -3.74 -4.73
N GLU A 61 -14.78 -4.22 -3.67
CA GLU A 61 -15.21 -5.40 -2.92
C GLU A 61 -15.47 -5.04 -1.45
N PRO A 62 -16.53 -4.27 -1.15
CA PRO A 62 -16.78 -3.71 0.19
C PRO A 62 -17.05 -4.77 1.27
N LYS A 63 -17.23 -6.04 0.89
CA LYS A 63 -17.34 -7.18 1.81
C LYS A 63 -16.01 -7.51 2.52
N PHE A 64 -14.88 -7.08 1.95
CA PHE A 64 -13.55 -7.25 2.52
C PHE A 64 -13.10 -5.98 3.23
N SER A 65 -12.29 -6.15 4.28
CA SER A 65 -11.41 -5.07 4.73
C SER A 65 -10.33 -4.82 3.65
N PRO A 66 -9.66 -3.66 3.63
CA PRO A 66 -8.58 -3.43 2.68
C PRO A 66 -7.51 -4.54 2.72
N VAL A 67 -7.13 -5.01 3.92
CA VAL A 67 -6.16 -6.10 4.07
C VAL A 67 -6.73 -7.45 3.63
N SER A 68 -7.98 -7.80 3.96
CA SER A 68 -8.53 -9.07 3.46
C SER A 68 -8.74 -9.10 1.95
N PHE A 69 -9.02 -7.95 1.33
CA PHE A 69 -8.97 -7.82 -0.13
C PHE A 69 -7.57 -8.16 -0.64
N ALA A 70 -6.53 -7.56 -0.06
CA ALA A 70 -5.15 -7.82 -0.48
C ALA A 70 -4.74 -9.30 -0.29
N ILE A 71 -5.15 -9.94 0.82
CA ILE A 71 -4.92 -11.37 1.03
C ILE A 71 -5.60 -12.20 -0.08
N GLU A 72 -6.85 -11.92 -0.39
CA GLU A 72 -7.62 -12.69 -1.37
C GLU A 72 -7.07 -12.53 -2.79
N PHE A 73 -6.77 -11.31 -3.21
CA PHE A 73 -6.45 -11.00 -4.61
C PHE A 73 -4.96 -10.91 -4.91
N PHE A 74 -4.11 -10.64 -3.92
CA PHE A 74 -2.68 -10.41 -4.15
C PHE A 74 -1.76 -11.53 -3.62
N THR A 75 -2.30 -12.61 -3.05
CA THR A 75 -1.49 -13.78 -2.66
C THR A 75 -1.20 -14.67 -3.89
N PRO A 76 0.06 -14.83 -4.31
CA PRO A 76 0.39 -15.76 -5.39
C PRO A 76 0.14 -17.21 -4.99
N LYS A 77 -0.60 -17.95 -5.81
CA LYS A 77 -0.70 -19.43 -5.67
C LYS A 77 0.59 -20.14 -6.07
N LYS A 78 1.38 -19.53 -6.96
CA LYS A 78 2.70 -19.96 -7.41
C LYS A 78 3.57 -18.74 -7.63
N ARG A 79 4.88 -18.85 -7.36
CA ARG A 79 5.84 -17.77 -7.57
C ARG A 79 6.76 -18.08 -8.74
N ASN A 80 6.93 -17.11 -9.62
CA ASN A 80 7.86 -17.12 -10.75
C ASN A 80 8.13 -15.67 -11.18
N ALA A 81 9.10 -15.45 -12.07
CA ALA A 81 9.50 -14.10 -12.49
C ALA A 81 8.35 -13.25 -13.05
N LYS A 82 7.39 -13.86 -13.77
CA LYS A 82 6.22 -13.15 -14.30
C LYS A 82 5.32 -12.64 -13.17
N ILE A 83 5.05 -13.47 -12.16
CA ILE A 83 4.23 -13.07 -11.01
C ILE A 83 4.96 -12.03 -10.15
N THR A 84 6.26 -12.17 -9.95
CA THR A 84 7.08 -11.15 -9.27
C THR A 84 6.96 -9.80 -9.95
N ARG A 85 6.98 -9.76 -11.30
CA ARG A 85 6.76 -8.52 -12.06
C ARG A 85 5.33 -7.96 -11.90
N VAL A 86 4.31 -8.82 -11.87
CA VAL A 86 2.93 -8.38 -11.63
C VAL A 86 2.79 -7.73 -10.25
N LEU A 87 3.40 -8.32 -9.21
CA LEU A 87 3.41 -7.74 -7.86
C LEU A 87 4.09 -6.37 -7.84
N LEU A 88 5.24 -6.22 -8.52
CA LEU A 88 5.93 -4.94 -8.64
C LEU A 88 5.06 -3.87 -9.33
N ASN A 89 4.35 -4.24 -10.40
CA ASN A 89 3.46 -3.31 -11.10
C ASN A 89 2.28 -2.90 -10.23
N LEU A 90 1.71 -3.84 -9.47
CA LEU A 90 0.65 -3.56 -8.48
C LEU A 90 1.16 -2.62 -7.38
N MET A 91 2.35 -2.87 -6.82
CA MET A 91 2.99 -1.95 -5.87
C MET A 91 3.13 -0.55 -6.46
N THR A 92 3.58 -0.45 -7.71
CA THR A 92 3.81 0.84 -8.38
C THR A 92 2.53 1.66 -8.49
N VAL A 93 1.41 1.04 -8.91
CA VAL A 93 0.13 1.77 -8.99
C VAL A 93 -0.45 2.10 -7.62
N TYR A 94 -0.25 1.24 -6.61
CA TYR A 94 -0.66 1.53 -5.22
C TYR A 94 0.15 2.66 -4.60
N ASP A 95 1.46 2.71 -4.85
CA ASP A 95 2.34 3.77 -4.38
C ASP A 95 1.98 5.11 -5.04
N ALA A 96 1.71 5.11 -6.35
CA ALA A 96 1.24 6.30 -7.07
C ALA A 96 -0.09 6.83 -6.50
N THR A 97 -1.06 5.94 -6.26
CA THR A 97 -2.34 6.33 -5.65
C THR A 97 -2.17 6.83 -4.20
N ASN A 98 -1.31 6.20 -3.39
CA ASN A 98 -1.01 6.69 -2.03
C ASN A 98 -0.31 8.06 -2.06
N ALA A 99 0.61 8.30 -3.00
CA ALA A 99 1.23 9.60 -3.21
C ALA A 99 0.21 10.67 -3.65
N ALA A 100 -0.71 10.31 -4.56
CA ALA A 100 -1.81 11.17 -4.96
C ALA A 100 -2.68 11.58 -3.76
N LEU A 101 -3.11 10.61 -2.95
CA LEU A 101 -3.90 10.87 -1.75
C LEU A 101 -3.18 11.79 -0.77
N ARG A 102 -1.88 11.55 -0.52
CA ARG A 102 -1.06 12.40 0.36
C ARG A 102 -0.87 13.81 -0.15
N SER A 103 -0.94 14.02 -1.47
CA SER A 103 -0.90 15.37 -2.05
C SER A 103 -2.09 16.25 -1.67
N TYR A 104 -3.17 15.68 -1.11
CA TYR A 104 -4.32 16.42 -0.56
C TYR A 104 -4.19 16.71 0.94
N GLY A 105 -3.07 16.35 1.58
CA GLY A 105 -2.86 16.60 3.01
C GLY A 105 -3.91 15.89 3.88
N ASN A 106 -4.47 16.62 4.85
CA ASN A 106 -5.39 16.05 5.84
C ASN A 106 -6.76 15.67 5.24
N GLU A 107 -7.16 16.24 4.10
CA GLU A 107 -8.49 15.99 3.48
C GLU A 107 -8.68 14.53 3.03
N ARG A 108 -7.59 13.79 2.81
CA ARG A 108 -7.60 12.40 2.36
C ARG A 108 -6.95 11.44 3.35
N MET A 109 -6.76 11.87 4.60
CA MET A 109 -6.01 11.08 5.58
C MET A 109 -6.66 9.73 5.88
N ASP A 110 -7.99 9.62 5.85
CA ASP A 110 -8.67 8.34 6.08
C ASP A 110 -8.51 7.38 4.90
N ASP A 111 -8.44 7.88 3.67
CA ASP A 111 -8.11 7.08 2.49
C ASP A 111 -6.64 6.63 2.52
N VAL A 112 -5.73 7.51 2.95
CA VAL A 112 -4.33 7.17 3.21
C VAL A 112 -4.22 6.04 4.25
N LYS A 113 -5.01 6.08 5.34
CA LYS A 113 -5.01 4.98 6.34
C LYS A 113 -5.45 3.66 5.72
N LYS A 114 -6.49 3.66 4.87
CA LYS A 114 -7.06 2.46 4.26
C LYS A 114 -6.14 1.83 3.20
N ILE A 115 -5.50 2.63 2.35
CA ILE A 115 -4.64 2.10 1.26
C ILE A 115 -3.31 1.52 1.75
N LYS A 116 -2.81 1.96 2.91
CA LYS A 116 -1.52 1.49 3.47
C LYS A 116 -1.47 -0.01 3.73
N GLY A 117 -2.58 -0.62 4.16
CA GLY A 117 -2.66 -2.06 4.40
C GLY A 117 -2.39 -2.89 3.13
N PRO A 118 -3.21 -2.73 2.07
CA PRO A 118 -2.95 -3.34 0.77
C PRO A 118 -1.57 -3.07 0.19
N ALA A 119 -1.08 -1.82 0.26
CA ALA A 119 0.24 -1.45 -0.26
C ALA A 119 1.36 -2.19 0.49
N ALA A 120 1.31 -2.24 1.82
CA ALA A 120 2.24 -3.02 2.63
C ALA A 120 2.15 -4.52 2.34
N TYR A 121 0.95 -5.02 2.06
CA TYR A 121 0.74 -6.44 1.74
C TYR A 121 1.36 -6.81 0.38
N LEU A 122 1.21 -5.96 -0.63
CA LEU A 122 1.87 -6.11 -1.92
C LEU A 122 3.40 -6.12 -1.76
N ALA A 123 3.94 -5.19 -0.99
CA ALA A 123 5.38 -5.15 -0.68
C ALA A 123 5.86 -6.43 0.03
N PHE A 124 5.08 -6.92 1.01
CA PHE A 124 5.34 -8.19 1.68
C PHE A 124 5.37 -9.39 0.70
N GLN A 125 4.38 -9.47 -0.20
CA GLN A 125 4.34 -10.54 -1.20
C GLN A 125 5.47 -10.45 -2.23
N TYR A 126 5.86 -9.23 -2.62
CA TYR A 126 6.99 -9.00 -3.51
C TYR A 126 8.31 -9.42 -2.86
N ALA A 127 8.56 -9.00 -1.61
CA ALA A 127 9.76 -9.35 -0.86
C ALA A 127 9.92 -10.88 -0.70
N ILE A 128 8.83 -11.60 -0.42
CA ILE A 128 8.86 -13.09 -0.45
C ILE A 128 9.25 -13.61 -1.84
N SER A 129 8.72 -13.00 -2.92
CA SER A 129 8.97 -13.44 -4.29
C SER A 129 10.40 -13.20 -4.77
N THR A 130 11.10 -12.23 -4.17
CA THR A 130 12.51 -11.93 -4.44
C THR A 130 13.47 -12.60 -3.46
N GLY A 131 12.95 -13.32 -2.45
CA GLY A 131 13.76 -13.97 -1.43
C GLY A 131 14.32 -13.01 -0.36
N ASP A 132 13.83 -11.77 -0.30
CA ASP A 132 14.24 -10.81 0.73
C ASP A 132 13.38 -10.99 1.98
N LEU A 133 13.76 -11.97 2.81
CA LEU A 133 13.00 -12.31 4.02
C LEU A 133 13.09 -11.23 5.10
N GLN A 134 14.13 -10.39 5.08
CA GLN A 134 14.26 -9.27 6.02
C GLN A 134 13.27 -8.15 5.68
N ASP A 135 13.18 -7.74 4.41
CA ASP A 135 12.15 -6.78 4.00
C ASP A 135 10.77 -7.40 4.15
N ALA A 136 10.57 -8.68 3.84
CA ALA A 136 9.29 -9.35 4.07
C ALA A 136 8.84 -9.25 5.53
N ALA A 137 9.72 -9.46 6.52
CA ALA A 137 9.38 -9.31 7.93
C ALA A 137 9.03 -7.85 8.30
N LYS A 138 9.75 -6.87 7.74
CA LYS A 138 9.45 -5.45 7.91
C LYS A 138 8.09 -5.07 7.33
N GLN A 139 7.78 -5.52 6.12
CA GLN A 139 6.50 -5.25 5.48
C GLN A 139 5.36 -5.99 6.18
N LEU A 140 5.59 -7.21 6.69
CA LEU A 140 4.64 -7.93 7.53
C LEU A 140 4.21 -7.10 8.75
N LYS A 141 5.16 -6.50 9.47
CA LYS A 141 4.83 -5.60 10.59
C LYS A 141 3.92 -4.46 10.12
N ARG A 142 4.27 -3.83 8.99
CA ARG A 142 3.46 -2.74 8.41
C ARG A 142 2.05 -3.20 8.00
N VAL A 143 1.87 -4.42 7.50
CA VAL A 143 0.55 -4.98 7.23
C VAL A 143 -0.27 -5.07 8.52
N LEU A 144 0.31 -5.60 9.58
CA LEU A 144 -0.37 -5.77 10.87
C LEU A 144 -0.71 -4.43 11.55
N ASP A 145 0.20 -3.46 11.46
CA ASP A 145 0.02 -2.10 11.97
C ASP A 145 -1.06 -1.31 11.18
N ASN A 146 -1.18 -1.56 9.87
CA ASN A 146 -2.15 -0.89 8.98
C ASN A 146 -3.37 -1.77 8.66
N CYS A 147 -3.68 -2.73 9.54
CA CYS A 147 -4.84 -3.61 9.44
C CYS A 147 -6.13 -2.87 9.88
N VAL A 148 -6.50 -1.83 9.13
CA VAL A 148 -7.67 -0.99 9.40
C VAL A 148 -8.95 -1.80 9.18
N ASN A 149 -9.84 -1.81 10.18
CA ASN A 149 -11.09 -2.57 10.17
C ASN A 149 -10.91 -4.08 9.96
N CYS A 150 -9.74 -4.61 10.34
CA CYS A 150 -9.50 -6.03 10.17
C CYS A 150 -10.35 -6.89 11.09
N LYS A 151 -10.91 -7.96 10.54
CA LYS A 151 -11.62 -8.99 11.32
C LYS A 151 -10.62 -9.82 12.12
N SER A 152 -11.09 -10.44 13.21
CA SER A 152 -10.28 -11.19 14.19
C SER A 152 -9.39 -12.29 13.57
N GLY A 153 -9.75 -12.86 12.42
CA GLY A 153 -8.94 -13.86 11.71
C GLY A 153 -7.96 -13.32 10.66
N GLU A 154 -8.07 -12.06 10.24
CA GLU A 154 -7.31 -11.53 9.11
C GLU A 154 -5.81 -11.36 9.45
N ARG A 155 -5.50 -10.90 10.67
CA ARG A 155 -4.12 -10.82 11.15
C ARG A 155 -3.44 -12.17 11.19
N GLU A 156 -4.13 -13.21 11.68
CA GLU A 156 -3.59 -14.57 11.71
C GLU A 156 -3.44 -15.17 10.31
N ALA A 157 -4.32 -14.82 9.36
CA ALA A 157 -4.17 -15.23 7.97
C ALA A 157 -2.85 -14.70 7.38
N VAL A 158 -2.52 -13.41 7.59
CA VAL A 158 -1.24 -12.85 7.13
C VAL A 158 -0.05 -13.53 7.81
N LYS A 159 -0.11 -13.73 9.14
CA LYS A 159 0.96 -14.45 9.87
C LYS A 159 1.13 -15.90 9.41
N LYS A 160 0.04 -16.58 9.06
CA LYS A 160 0.10 -17.94 8.50
C LYS A 160 0.85 -17.95 7.16
N ILE A 161 0.59 -16.97 6.30
CA ILE A 161 1.31 -16.82 5.02
C ILE A 161 2.80 -16.53 5.27
N ALA A 162 3.13 -15.68 6.24
CA ALA A 162 4.51 -15.43 6.64
C ALA A 162 5.24 -16.71 7.08
N ARG A 163 4.61 -17.51 7.96
CA ARG A 163 5.14 -18.81 8.41
C ARG A 163 5.35 -19.80 7.25
N GLN A 164 4.45 -19.82 6.26
CA GLN A 164 4.56 -20.67 5.08
C GLN A 164 5.75 -20.32 4.17
N HIS A 165 6.34 -19.14 4.35
CA HIS A 165 7.45 -18.63 3.55
C HIS A 165 8.68 -18.31 4.42
N ASP A 166 8.76 -18.91 5.62
CA ASP A 166 9.89 -18.75 6.55
C ASP A 166 10.20 -17.30 6.93
N VAL A 167 9.20 -16.41 6.85
CA VAL A 167 9.33 -15.01 7.26
C VAL A 167 9.19 -14.89 8.78
N LYS A 168 10.17 -14.26 9.44
CA LYS A 168 10.13 -13.99 10.88
C LYS A 168 8.90 -13.14 11.22
N LEU A 169 8.11 -13.59 12.19
CA LEU A 169 7.01 -12.80 12.73
C LEU A 169 7.54 -11.64 13.57
N PRO A 170 6.86 -10.47 13.58
CA PRO A 170 7.21 -9.43 14.53
C PRO A 170 7.08 -9.99 15.96
N GLU A 171 8.02 -9.61 16.81
CA GLU A 171 7.95 -9.90 18.24
C GLU A 171 6.63 -9.33 18.79
N SER A 172 5.96 -10.06 19.67
CA SER A 172 4.75 -9.57 20.31
C SER A 172 5.10 -8.32 21.10
N ASP A 173 4.51 -7.19 20.74
CA ASP A 173 4.52 -6.01 21.60
C ASP A 173 3.73 -6.34 22.87
N ASP A 174 4.40 -6.83 23.92
CA ASP A 174 3.87 -6.92 25.29
C ASP A 174 3.75 -5.51 25.92
N SER A 175 3.21 -4.57 25.17
CA SER A 175 2.92 -3.20 25.60
C SER A 175 1.45 -2.86 25.38
N ASN A 176 0.56 -3.77 25.80
CA ASN A 176 -0.59 -3.34 26.58
C ASN A 176 -0.23 -3.53 28.05
N GLY A 177 0.70 -2.68 28.51
CA GLY A 177 0.82 -2.34 29.91
C GLY A 177 -0.53 -1.77 30.33
N GLY A 178 -1.34 -2.60 30.98
CA GLY A 178 -2.42 -2.12 31.80
C GLY A 178 -1.83 -1.16 32.81
N SER A 179 -1.90 0.14 32.53
CA SER A 179 -1.88 1.12 33.60
C SER A 179 -3.30 1.14 34.15
N ALA A 180 -3.56 0.16 35.02
CA ALA A 180 -4.21 0.50 36.27
C ALA A 180 -3.40 1.62 36.91
N ILE A 181 -4.05 2.62 37.47
CA ILE A 181 -4.10 2.97 38.90
C ILE A 181 -4.31 4.51 38.91
N PRO A 182 -4.90 5.14 39.93
CA PRO A 182 -5.99 4.78 40.83
C PRO A 182 -7.25 5.65 40.61
#